data_AF-A0A9E6R995-F1
#
_entry.id   AF-A0A9E6R995-F1
#
_cell.length_a   1.000
_cell.length_b   1.000
_cell.length_c   1.000
_cell.angle_alpha   90.00
_cell.angle_beta   90.00
_cell.angle_gamma   90.00
#
_symmetry.space_group_name_H-M   'P 1'
#
loop_
_entity.id
_entity.type
_entity.pdbx_description
1 polymer ?
#
loop_
_entity_poly.entity_id
_entity_poly.type
_entity_poly.pdbx_seq_one_letter_code
_entity_poly.pdbx_strand_id
1 'polypeptide(L)'
;MLIAAGRTSRVMLLAAFAASAAIWAPPAFAQQSGAPSQTESSAGDLEPKQVPLQGKQVEAFIAAWPEFEALREKLAAANPQAKEQDKNPQNQPESDEAEVGEAEDPIGALAAYLDDAKAKPQIEEILKKHGFATYSDWADVAQSVLLAFGASDPDGGGADLAAEKKKVQDEINGDAALSEDEKKSALKDLDEQFAALESFQPLPGNVDAVKPYLDKIKDLFGDDETDPGSGQKP
;
A
#
# COMPACT_ATOMS: atom_id res chain seq x y z
N MET A 1 -47.82 21.78 24.91
CA MET A 1 -47.11 21.30 26.12
C MET A 1 -45.62 21.55 25.90
N LEU A 2 -45.05 22.48 26.67
CA LEU A 2 -43.60 22.68 26.84
C LEU A 2 -43.04 21.46 27.59
N ILE A 3 -41.84 20.99 27.25
CA ILE A 3 -40.74 20.72 28.22
C ILE A 3 -39.39 20.95 27.51
N ALA A 4 -38.56 21.77 28.15
CA ALA A 4 -37.18 22.09 27.81
C ALA A 4 -36.21 21.34 28.74
N ALA A 5 -34.97 21.11 28.29
CA ALA A 5 -33.70 21.08 29.05
C ALA A 5 -32.61 20.61 28.08
N GLY A 6 -31.47 21.25 27.86
CA GLY A 6 -30.67 22.10 28.74
C GLY A 6 -29.27 21.48 28.78
N ARG A 7 -28.31 22.02 28.02
CA ARG A 7 -26.88 21.69 28.17
C ARG A 7 -26.08 22.97 28.38
N THR A 8 -25.61 23.07 29.61
CA THR A 8 -24.77 24.12 30.18
C THR A 8 -23.35 24.00 29.62
N SER A 9 -22.89 25.01 28.87
CA SER A 9 -21.45 25.20 28.62
C SER A 9 -20.85 26.00 29.77
N ARG A 10 -19.85 25.40 30.42
CA ARG A 10 -19.08 26.04 31.49
C ARG A 10 -18.18 27.12 30.89
N VAL A 11 -18.44 28.34 31.36
CA VAL A 11 -17.48 29.44 31.38
C VAL A 11 -16.30 29.03 32.27
N MET A 12 -15.07 29.14 31.76
CA MET A 12 -13.91 29.43 32.59
C MET A 12 -13.19 30.65 32.03
N LEU A 13 -12.83 31.50 32.98
CA LEU A 13 -12.41 32.89 32.87
C LEU A 13 -10.94 32.97 33.28
N LEU A 14 -10.22 33.94 32.70
CA LEU A 14 -8.96 34.58 33.14
C LEU A 14 -7.65 33.76 33.12
N ALA A 15 -6.69 34.28 32.35
CA ALA A 15 -5.64 35.10 32.95
C ALA A 15 -5.03 36.05 31.89
N ALA A 16 -5.12 37.34 32.18
CA ALA A 16 -4.41 38.40 31.47
C ALA A 16 -2.97 38.47 31.99
N PHE A 17 -2.01 38.62 31.07
CA PHE A 17 -0.74 39.28 31.37
C PHE A 17 -0.40 40.21 30.21
N ALA A 18 -0.51 41.51 30.49
CA ALA A 18 0.07 42.57 29.69
C ALA A 18 1.39 42.97 30.32
N ALA A 19 2.48 42.93 29.55
CA ALA A 19 3.67 43.72 29.81
C ALA A 19 4.39 43.97 28.48
N SER A 20 4.21 45.19 27.98
CA SER A 20 4.89 45.74 26.82
C SER A 20 6.35 46.01 27.13
N ALA A 21 7.24 45.66 26.20
CA ALA A 21 8.55 46.30 26.06
C ALA A 21 8.83 46.49 24.57
N ALA A 22 8.80 47.74 24.13
CA ALA A 22 9.25 48.15 22.81
C ALA A 22 10.78 48.09 22.77
N ILE A 23 11.34 47.27 21.88
CA ILE A 23 12.75 47.34 21.49
C ILE A 23 12.78 47.50 19.97
N TRP A 24 13.41 48.59 19.55
CA TRP A 24 13.66 48.94 18.17
C TRP A 24 14.75 48.01 17.61
N ALA A 25 14.43 47.25 16.56
CA ALA A 25 15.40 46.45 15.79
C ALA A 25 14.96 46.42 14.30
N PRO A 26 15.91 46.41 13.34
CA PRO A 26 15.66 46.61 11.90
C PRO A 26 14.86 45.45 11.26
N PRO A 27 14.31 45.60 10.04
CA PRO A 27 13.47 44.58 9.42
C PRO A 27 14.32 43.37 9.02
N ALA A 28 14.44 42.40 9.93
CA ALA A 28 14.86 41.06 9.60
C ALA A 28 13.63 40.33 9.05
N PHE A 29 13.71 39.89 7.79
CA PHE A 29 12.85 38.85 7.22
C PHE A 29 12.96 37.61 8.12
N ALA A 30 12.07 37.50 9.10
CA ALA A 30 11.83 36.25 9.80
C ALA A 30 11.01 35.37 8.86
N GLN A 31 11.74 34.60 8.07
CA GLN A 31 11.27 33.43 7.38
C GLN A 31 10.45 32.61 8.38
N GLN A 32 9.16 32.51 8.10
CA GLN A 32 8.28 31.53 8.70
C GLN A 32 8.86 30.16 8.31
N SER A 33 9.74 29.64 9.17
CA SER A 33 10.14 28.24 9.14
C SER A 33 8.89 27.44 9.44
N GLY A 34 8.13 27.13 8.39
CA GLY A 34 7.24 25.99 8.40
C GLY A 34 8.11 24.78 8.71
N ALA A 35 8.07 24.33 9.97
CA ALA A 35 8.38 22.96 10.24
C ALA A 35 7.46 22.13 9.32
N PRO A 36 7.99 21.16 8.56
CA PRO A 36 7.12 20.22 7.90
C PRO A 36 6.27 19.59 8.99
N SER A 37 4.95 19.67 8.84
CA SER A 37 4.03 18.83 9.60
C SER A 37 4.51 17.40 9.42
N GLN A 38 5.15 16.85 10.45
CA GLN A 38 5.29 15.42 10.57
C GLN A 38 3.88 14.93 10.82
N THR A 39 3.20 14.59 9.73
CA THR A 39 2.09 13.65 9.79
C THR A 39 2.74 12.36 10.29
N GLU A 40 2.64 12.12 11.60
CA GLU A 40 2.92 10.81 12.17
C GLU A 40 1.90 9.87 11.56
N SER A 41 2.29 9.17 10.48
CA SER A 41 1.50 8.10 9.91
C SER A 41 1.38 7.00 10.96
N SER A 42 0.20 6.87 11.57
CA SER A 42 -0.11 5.68 12.36
C SER A 42 -0.26 4.49 11.41
N ALA A 43 0.07 3.28 11.88
CA ALA A 43 0.04 2.06 11.07
C ALA A 43 -1.33 1.77 10.42
N GLY A 44 -2.43 2.31 10.94
CA GLY A 44 -3.80 2.04 10.47
C GLY A 44 -4.31 2.87 9.28
N ASP A 45 -3.52 3.81 8.73
CA ASP A 45 -3.95 4.72 7.65
C ASP A 45 -2.98 4.69 6.43
N LEU A 46 -2.14 3.66 6.35
CA LEU A 46 -1.14 3.52 5.29
C LEU A 46 -1.69 2.62 4.19
N GLU A 47 -2.56 3.16 3.33
CA GLU A 47 -2.88 2.56 2.04
C GLU A 47 -1.76 2.94 1.05
N PRO A 48 -0.91 1.98 0.62
CA PRO A 48 0.14 2.30 -0.35
C PRO A 48 -0.50 2.73 -1.66
N LYS A 49 0.12 3.70 -2.32
CA LYS A 49 -0.31 4.20 -3.63
C LYS A 49 0.73 3.88 -4.69
N GLN A 50 0.28 3.76 -5.94
CA GLN A 50 1.20 3.60 -7.04
C GLN A 50 2.04 4.88 -7.27
N VAL A 51 3.30 4.69 -7.65
CA VAL A 51 4.23 5.73 -8.06
C VAL A 51 4.91 5.32 -9.38
N PRO A 52 5.31 6.28 -10.23
CA PRO A 52 6.13 5.99 -11.40
C PRO A 52 7.47 5.39 -10.95
N LEU A 53 7.78 4.20 -11.45
CA LEU A 53 8.98 3.46 -11.08
C LEU A 53 10.19 3.90 -11.88
N GLN A 54 11.30 4.06 -11.17
CA GLN A 54 12.64 4.16 -11.74
C GLN A 54 13.44 2.91 -11.39
N GLY A 55 14.35 2.46 -12.25
CA GLY A 55 15.14 1.24 -12.02
C GLY A 55 15.84 1.20 -10.66
N LYS A 56 16.35 2.35 -10.18
CA LYS A 56 16.95 2.45 -8.83
C LYS A 56 15.97 2.17 -7.69
N GLN A 57 14.70 2.52 -7.84
CA GLN A 57 13.67 2.25 -6.82
C GLN A 57 13.34 0.75 -6.80
N VAL A 58 13.29 0.10 -7.96
CA VAL A 58 13.11 -1.35 -8.07
C VAL A 58 14.30 -2.08 -7.43
N GLU A 59 15.53 -1.65 -7.71
CA GLU A 59 16.74 -2.19 -7.07
C GLU A 59 16.76 -2.01 -5.55
N ALA A 60 16.39 -0.82 -5.08
CA ALA A 60 16.32 -0.51 -3.65
C ALA A 60 15.26 -1.37 -2.94
N PHE A 61 14.10 -1.58 -3.57
CA PHE A 61 13.07 -2.49 -3.06
C PHE A 61 13.61 -3.91 -2.92
N ILE A 62 14.20 -4.47 -3.98
CA ILE A 62 14.76 -5.83 -3.98
C ILE A 62 15.84 -5.99 -2.91
N ALA A 63 16.69 -4.97 -2.73
CA ALA A 63 17.78 -5.01 -1.76
C ALA A 63 17.29 -4.87 -0.30
N ALA A 64 16.21 -4.11 -0.06
CA ALA A 64 15.63 -3.94 1.26
C ALA A 64 14.85 -5.18 1.73
N TRP A 65 14.24 -5.90 0.80
CA TRP A 65 13.38 -7.05 1.06
C TRP A 65 13.95 -8.08 2.05
N PRO A 66 15.13 -8.70 1.82
CA PRO A 66 15.65 -9.72 2.72
C PRO A 66 16.00 -9.19 4.12
N GLU A 67 16.30 -7.89 4.26
CA GLU A 67 16.56 -7.30 5.58
C GLU A 67 15.27 -7.10 6.36
N PHE A 68 14.17 -6.74 5.69
CA PHE A 68 12.85 -6.70 6.32
C PHE A 68 12.35 -8.09 6.71
N GLU A 69 12.55 -9.11 5.86
CA GLU A 69 12.23 -10.50 6.21
C GLU A 69 13.01 -10.98 7.44
N ALA A 70 14.33 -10.76 7.47
CA ALA A 70 15.15 -11.12 8.62
C ALA A 70 14.71 -10.37 9.90
N LEU A 71 14.31 -9.10 9.78
CA LEU A 71 13.76 -8.32 10.90
C LEU A 71 12.42 -8.90 11.37
N ARG A 72 11.50 -9.23 10.45
CA ARG A 72 10.21 -9.85 10.76
C ARG A 72 10.41 -11.18 11.49
N GLU A 73 11.29 -12.05 11.00
CA GLU A 73 11.59 -13.34 11.63
C GLU A 73 12.09 -13.15 13.07
N LYS A 74 13.02 -12.21 13.27
CA LYS A 74 13.55 -11.86 14.59
C LYS A 74 12.46 -11.31 15.52
N LEU A 75 11.56 -10.47 15.03
CA LEU A 75 10.46 -9.90 15.81
C LEU A 75 9.42 -10.98 16.17
N ALA A 76 9.08 -11.85 15.24
CA ALA A 76 8.17 -12.97 15.46
C ALA A 76 8.74 -14.01 16.46
N ALA A 77 10.05 -14.27 16.41
CA ALA A 77 10.72 -15.15 17.39
C ALA A 77 10.73 -14.53 18.81
N ALA A 78 10.82 -13.20 18.91
CA ALA A 78 10.82 -12.47 20.17
C ALA A 78 9.42 -12.31 20.79
N ASN A 79 8.36 -12.44 19.97
CA ASN A 79 6.97 -12.39 20.43
C ASN A 79 6.12 -13.46 19.72
N PRO A 80 6.17 -14.73 20.20
CA PRO A 80 5.43 -15.84 19.57
C PRO A 80 3.92 -15.64 19.53
N GLN A 81 3.37 -14.78 20.42
CA GLN A 81 1.94 -14.44 20.50
C GLN A 81 1.50 -13.51 19.37
N ALA A 82 2.42 -12.80 18.71
CA ALA A 82 2.12 -12.03 17.51
C ALA A 82 1.72 -12.94 16.34
N LYS A 83 2.25 -14.19 16.28
CA LYS A 83 1.81 -15.22 15.32
C LYS A 83 0.38 -15.71 15.56
N GLU A 84 -0.18 -15.46 16.75
CA GLU A 84 -1.55 -15.86 17.11
C GLU A 84 -2.56 -14.71 17.04
N GLN A 85 -2.12 -13.44 17.03
CA GLN A 85 -3.03 -12.30 16.82
C GLN A 85 -3.62 -12.28 15.41
N ASP A 86 -2.95 -12.88 14.42
CA ASP A 86 -3.47 -13.16 13.08
C ASP A 86 -4.63 -14.18 13.07
N LYS A 87 -4.78 -14.98 14.14
CA LYS A 87 -5.80 -16.03 14.26
C LYS A 87 -6.97 -15.65 15.15
N ASN A 88 -7.05 -14.40 15.61
CA ASN A 88 -8.21 -13.95 16.39
C ASN A 88 -9.36 -13.57 15.44
N PRO A 89 -10.43 -14.38 15.33
CA PRO A 89 -11.50 -14.15 14.35
C PRO A 89 -12.27 -12.85 14.60
N GLN A 90 -12.11 -12.25 15.79
CA GLN A 90 -12.80 -11.03 16.19
C GLN A 90 -12.25 -9.75 15.53
N ASN A 91 -11.06 -9.79 14.91
CA ASN A 91 -10.40 -8.63 14.30
C ASN A 91 -10.28 -8.73 12.77
N GLN A 92 -10.74 -9.81 12.16
CA GLN A 92 -10.83 -9.92 10.71
C GLN A 92 -12.16 -9.29 10.25
N PRO A 93 -12.17 -8.38 9.26
CA PRO A 93 -13.42 -8.10 8.55
C PRO A 93 -13.87 -9.41 7.91
N GLU A 94 -15.04 -9.91 8.31
CA GLU A 94 -15.65 -11.12 7.71
C GLU A 94 -15.87 -10.88 6.21
N SER A 95 -14.94 -11.34 5.37
CA SER A 95 -15.17 -11.60 3.95
C SER A 95 -14.82 -13.05 3.67
N ASP A 96 -15.85 -13.85 3.44
CA ASP A 96 -15.81 -15.29 3.13
C ASP A 96 -15.20 -15.61 1.74
N GLU A 97 -14.01 -15.09 1.44
CA GLU A 97 -13.26 -15.50 0.24
C GLU A 97 -11.90 -16.08 0.64
N ALA A 98 -11.90 -17.41 0.72
CA ALA A 98 -10.77 -18.33 0.57
C ALA A 98 -9.41 -17.89 1.12
N GLU A 99 -9.04 -18.51 2.24
CA GLU A 99 -7.69 -18.84 2.70
C GLU A 99 -6.71 -19.08 1.53
N VAL A 100 -6.06 -18.01 1.06
CA VAL A 100 -4.82 -18.09 0.29
C VAL A 100 -3.71 -18.08 1.35
N GLY A 101 -2.84 -19.09 1.33
CA GLY A 101 -1.88 -19.31 2.44
C GLY A 101 -1.08 -18.06 2.80
N GLU A 102 -0.83 -17.86 4.10
CA GLU A 102 -0.24 -16.72 4.84
C GLU A 102 1.05 -16.07 4.23
N ALA A 103 0.98 -15.63 2.99
CA ALA A 103 1.90 -14.77 2.26
C ALA A 103 1.16 -13.55 1.68
N GLU A 104 -0.01 -13.20 2.24
CA GLU A 104 -1.06 -12.43 1.56
C GLU A 104 -0.82 -10.92 1.39
N ASP A 105 0.03 -10.29 2.19
CA ASP A 105 0.45 -8.92 1.92
C ASP A 105 1.83 -8.67 2.52
N PRO A 106 2.90 -8.85 1.74
CA PRO A 106 4.23 -8.78 2.29
C PRO A 106 4.69 -7.31 2.45
N ILE A 107 3.89 -6.35 1.98
CA ILE A 107 3.99 -4.93 2.36
C ILE A 107 3.35 -4.76 3.75
N GLY A 108 2.06 -5.07 3.89
CA GLY A 108 1.30 -4.90 5.13
C GLY A 108 1.86 -5.63 6.35
N ALA A 109 2.55 -6.76 6.17
CA ALA A 109 3.14 -7.53 7.27
C ALA A 109 4.17 -6.72 8.09
N LEU A 110 4.86 -5.75 7.50
CA LEU A 110 5.79 -4.88 8.24
C LEU A 110 5.06 -3.72 8.95
N ALA A 111 3.90 -3.30 8.43
CA ALA A 111 3.12 -2.19 8.98
C ALA A 111 2.73 -2.44 10.45
N ALA A 112 2.45 -3.69 10.82
CA ALA A 112 2.12 -4.11 12.18
C ALA A 112 3.19 -3.76 13.23
N TYR A 113 4.44 -3.52 12.80
CA TYR A 113 5.58 -3.23 13.68
C TYR A 113 5.99 -1.75 13.69
N LEU A 114 5.32 -0.87 12.96
CA LEU A 114 5.72 0.54 12.82
C LEU A 114 5.65 1.34 14.13
N ASP A 115 4.76 0.94 15.03
CA ASP A 115 4.59 1.56 16.35
C ASP A 115 5.35 0.81 17.47
N ASP A 116 6.00 -0.31 17.16
CA ASP A 116 6.80 -1.04 18.16
C ASP A 116 8.12 -0.32 18.42
N ALA A 117 8.37 0.03 19.69
CA ALA A 117 9.52 0.83 20.12
C ALA A 117 10.88 0.15 19.85
N LYS A 118 10.93 -1.17 19.66
CA LYS A 118 12.15 -1.93 19.33
C LYS A 118 12.28 -2.15 17.83
N ALA A 119 11.18 -2.32 17.11
CA ALA A 119 11.18 -2.55 15.67
C ALA A 119 11.39 -1.25 14.89
N LYS A 120 10.67 -0.17 15.24
CA LYS A 120 10.71 1.13 14.56
C LYS A 120 12.12 1.63 14.20
N PRO A 121 13.10 1.70 15.12
CA PRO A 121 14.44 2.18 14.76
C PRO A 121 15.18 1.25 13.78
N GLN A 122 14.94 -0.07 13.83
CA GLN A 122 15.53 -1.02 12.89
C GLN A 122 14.89 -0.88 11.50
N ILE A 123 13.57 -0.64 11.44
CA ILE A 123 12.86 -0.35 10.19
C ILE A 123 13.40 0.92 9.54
N GLU A 124 13.49 2.02 10.31
CA GLU A 124 14.05 3.30 9.84
C GLU A 124 15.51 3.18 9.36
N GLU A 125 16.31 2.33 10.00
CA GLU A 125 17.69 2.05 9.58
C GLU A 125 17.75 1.36 8.22
N ILE A 126 16.94 0.32 8.01
CA ILE A 126 16.85 -0.41 6.73
C ILE A 126 16.36 0.54 5.63
N LEU A 127 15.29 1.29 5.89
CA LEU A 127 14.75 2.27 4.93
C LEU A 127 15.81 3.27 4.49
N LYS A 128 16.51 3.90 5.45
CA LYS A 128 17.56 4.87 5.18
C LYS A 128 18.73 4.25 4.42
N LYS A 129 19.13 3.02 4.76
CA LYS A 129 20.21 2.29 4.07
C LYS A 129 19.91 2.11 2.58
N HIS A 130 18.65 1.87 2.23
CA HIS A 130 18.20 1.65 0.86
C HIS A 130 17.63 2.91 0.19
N GLY A 131 17.71 4.07 0.85
CA GLY A 131 17.36 5.36 0.26
C GLY A 131 15.87 5.72 0.32
N PHE A 132 15.09 5.02 1.13
CA PHE A 132 13.71 5.39 1.44
C PHE A 132 13.68 6.36 2.63
N ALA A 133 12.93 7.45 2.52
CA ALA A 133 12.83 8.43 3.60
C ALA A 133 11.85 7.96 4.68
N THR A 134 10.79 7.29 4.28
CA THR A 134 9.75 6.76 5.16
C THR A 134 9.30 5.37 4.73
N TYR A 135 8.59 4.67 5.63
CA TYR A 135 7.94 3.42 5.29
C TYR A 135 6.91 3.60 4.17
N SER A 136 6.17 4.71 4.16
CA SER A 136 5.20 5.03 3.11
C SER A 136 5.87 5.11 1.73
N ASP A 137 7.07 5.70 1.64
CA ASP A 137 7.79 5.76 0.36
C ASP A 137 8.20 4.37 -0.14
N TRP A 138 8.61 3.50 0.78
CA TRP A 138 8.93 2.11 0.46
C TRP A 138 7.68 1.34 0.06
N ALA A 139 6.58 1.47 0.80
CA ALA A 139 5.33 0.79 0.55
C ALA A 139 4.72 1.18 -0.82
N ASP A 140 4.76 2.47 -1.17
CA ASP A 140 4.32 2.96 -2.48
C ASP A 140 5.13 2.33 -3.63
N VAL A 141 6.45 2.27 -3.46
CA VAL A 141 7.35 1.62 -4.43
C VAL A 141 7.07 0.12 -4.49
N ALA A 142 6.93 -0.54 -3.34
CA ALA A 142 6.66 -1.96 -3.26
C ALA A 142 5.35 -2.32 -3.97
N GLN A 143 4.26 -1.59 -3.71
CA GLN A 143 2.97 -1.82 -4.37
C GLN A 143 3.08 -1.64 -5.89
N SER A 144 3.78 -0.60 -6.32
CA SER A 144 4.02 -0.36 -7.74
C SER A 144 4.83 -1.48 -8.40
N VAL A 145 5.84 -2.00 -7.70
CA VAL A 145 6.68 -3.10 -8.18
C VAL A 145 5.87 -4.40 -8.26
N LEU A 146 5.10 -4.73 -7.24
CA LEU A 146 4.31 -5.97 -7.19
C LEU A 146 3.20 -5.99 -8.24
N LEU A 147 2.49 -4.88 -8.43
CA LEU A 147 1.49 -4.78 -9.50
C LEU A 147 2.13 -4.95 -10.88
N ALA A 148 3.25 -4.25 -11.13
CA ALA A 148 3.96 -4.35 -12.40
C ALA A 148 4.57 -5.74 -12.64
N PHE A 149 5.04 -6.40 -11.58
CA PHE A 149 5.53 -7.78 -11.62
C PHE A 149 4.40 -8.76 -11.97
N GLY A 150 3.26 -8.69 -11.27
CA GLY A 150 2.09 -9.53 -11.57
C GLY A 150 1.58 -9.36 -13.01
N ALA A 151 1.50 -8.11 -13.48
CA ALA A 151 1.13 -7.82 -14.87
C ALA A 151 2.18 -8.26 -15.92
N SER A 152 3.41 -8.56 -15.50
CA SER A 152 4.46 -9.08 -16.38
C SER A 152 4.38 -10.60 -16.56
N ASP A 153 3.65 -11.29 -15.68
CA ASP A 153 3.43 -12.72 -15.77
C ASP A 153 2.30 -13.02 -16.78
N PRO A 154 2.53 -13.83 -17.83
CA PRO A 154 1.50 -14.21 -18.79
C PRO A 154 0.31 -14.95 -18.16
N ASP A 155 0.51 -15.61 -17.01
CA ASP A 155 -0.54 -16.31 -16.26
C ASP A 155 -1.15 -15.42 -15.15
N GLY A 156 -0.46 -14.32 -14.78
CA GLY A 156 -0.78 -13.44 -13.65
C GLY A 156 -1.78 -12.31 -13.92
N GLY A 157 -2.56 -12.39 -15.00
CA GLY A 157 -3.64 -11.43 -15.25
C GLY A 157 -3.22 -10.11 -15.88
N GLY A 158 -2.02 -10.02 -16.47
CA GLY A 158 -1.61 -8.96 -17.41
C GLY A 158 -2.37 -9.01 -18.74
N ALA A 159 -3.65 -9.37 -18.72
CA ALA A 159 -4.52 -9.32 -19.88
C ALA A 159 -4.51 -7.89 -20.43
N ASP A 160 -4.47 -7.76 -21.75
CA ASP A 160 -4.68 -6.47 -22.41
C ASP A 160 -6.13 -6.04 -22.16
N LEU A 161 -6.33 -5.39 -21.01
CA LEU A 161 -7.63 -5.00 -20.48
C LEU A 161 -8.37 -4.09 -21.47
N ALA A 162 -7.62 -3.30 -22.25
CA ALA A 162 -8.15 -2.46 -23.31
C ALA A 162 -8.65 -3.31 -24.50
N ALA A 163 -7.90 -4.32 -24.93
CA ALA A 163 -8.36 -5.25 -25.96
C ALA A 163 -9.59 -6.06 -25.49
N GLU A 164 -9.63 -6.49 -24.23
CA GLU A 164 -10.75 -7.21 -23.67
C GLU A 164 -12.01 -6.33 -23.55
N LYS A 165 -11.86 -5.11 -23.04
CA LYS A 165 -12.93 -4.09 -23.04
C LYS A 165 -13.48 -3.90 -24.44
N LYS A 166 -12.59 -3.71 -25.43
CA LYS A 166 -12.99 -3.51 -26.83
C LYS A 166 -13.75 -4.72 -27.38
N LYS A 167 -13.30 -5.94 -27.09
CA LYS A 167 -13.99 -7.16 -27.51
C LYS A 167 -15.42 -7.20 -26.97
N VAL A 168 -15.62 -6.92 -25.68
CA VAL A 168 -16.95 -6.91 -25.07
C VAL A 168 -17.82 -5.76 -25.62
N GLN A 169 -17.23 -4.58 -25.89
CA GLN A 169 -17.94 -3.49 -26.56
C GLN A 169 -18.43 -3.88 -27.96
N ASP A 170 -17.59 -4.57 -28.74
CA ASP A 170 -17.95 -5.02 -30.09
C ASP A 170 -19.05 -6.10 -30.03
N GLU A 171 -19.03 -6.99 -29.02
CA GLU A 171 -20.08 -7.98 -28.77
C GLU A 171 -21.43 -7.32 -28.42
N ILE A 172 -21.45 -6.35 -27.49
CA ILE A 172 -22.68 -5.61 -27.13
C ILE A 172 -23.24 -4.84 -28.33
N ASN A 173 -22.38 -4.17 -29.10
CA ASN A 173 -22.80 -3.41 -30.27
C ASN A 173 -23.35 -4.31 -31.37
N GLY A 174 -22.77 -5.50 -31.55
CA GLY A 174 -23.16 -6.49 -32.55
C GLY A 174 -24.40 -7.30 -32.20
N ASP A 175 -24.80 -7.38 -30.93
CA ASP A 175 -25.94 -8.20 -30.51
C ASP A 175 -27.28 -7.63 -31.01
N ALA A 176 -27.97 -8.38 -31.87
CA ALA A 176 -29.28 -7.98 -32.41
C ALA A 176 -30.44 -8.25 -31.42
N ALA A 177 -30.21 -9.00 -30.34
CA ALA A 177 -31.22 -9.27 -29.32
C ALA A 177 -31.38 -8.10 -28.34
N LEU A 178 -30.38 -7.23 -28.23
CA LEU A 178 -30.43 -6.04 -27.37
C LEU A 178 -31.04 -4.85 -28.11
N SER A 179 -31.98 -4.16 -27.46
CA SER A 179 -32.44 -2.84 -27.87
C SER A 179 -31.35 -1.78 -27.72
N GLU A 180 -31.54 -0.61 -28.35
CA GLU A 180 -30.58 0.50 -28.24
C GLU A 180 -30.38 0.98 -26.79
N ASP A 181 -31.46 1.00 -26.00
CA ASP A 181 -31.41 1.39 -24.59
C ASP A 181 -30.66 0.36 -23.74
N GLU A 182 -30.86 -0.94 -24.00
CA GLU A 182 -30.14 -2.02 -23.32
C GLU A 182 -28.64 -2.00 -23.66
N LYS A 183 -28.28 -1.80 -24.93
CA LYS A 183 -26.88 -1.64 -25.35
C LYS A 183 -26.22 -0.47 -24.64
N LYS A 184 -26.92 0.66 -24.55
CA LYS A 184 -26.39 1.85 -23.88
C LYS A 184 -26.17 1.63 -22.39
N SER A 185 -27.10 0.93 -21.71
CA SER A 185 -26.92 0.57 -20.31
C SER A 185 -25.73 -0.38 -20.14
N ALA A 186 -25.67 -1.44 -20.94
CA ALA A 186 -24.59 -2.43 -20.87
C ALA A 186 -23.21 -1.81 -21.12
N LEU A 187 -23.09 -0.88 -22.09
CA LEU A 187 -21.83 -0.15 -22.34
C LEU A 187 -21.44 0.74 -21.17
N LYS A 188 -22.41 1.40 -20.51
CA LYS A 188 -22.15 2.21 -19.33
C LYS A 188 -21.66 1.35 -18.16
N ASP A 189 -22.33 0.24 -17.90
CA ASP A 189 -21.96 -0.68 -16.82
C ASP A 189 -20.60 -1.33 -17.10
N LEU A 190 -20.29 -1.61 -18.37
CA LEU A 190 -18.97 -2.06 -18.81
C LEU A 190 -17.89 -1.00 -18.56
N ASP A 191 -18.17 0.26 -18.88
CA ASP A 191 -17.23 1.36 -18.64
C ASP A 191 -16.93 1.52 -17.14
N GLU A 192 -17.95 1.43 -16.28
CA GLU A 192 -17.79 1.51 -14.82
C GLU A 192 -16.98 0.34 -14.26
N GLN A 193 -17.25 -0.90 -14.72
CA GLN A 193 -16.50 -2.09 -14.32
C GLN A 193 -15.03 -2.00 -14.72
N PHE A 194 -14.75 -1.62 -15.97
CA PHE A 194 -13.37 -1.52 -16.45
C PHE A 194 -12.62 -0.34 -15.83
N ALA A 195 -13.29 0.77 -15.50
CA ALA A 195 -12.65 1.87 -14.76
C ALA A 195 -12.19 1.43 -13.36
N ALA A 196 -12.96 0.56 -12.69
CA ALA A 196 -12.53 -0.03 -11.42
C ALA A 196 -11.31 -0.94 -11.62
N LEU A 197 -11.32 -1.80 -12.64
CA LEU A 197 -10.19 -2.70 -12.95
C LEU A 197 -8.93 -1.93 -13.37
N GLU A 198 -9.07 -0.85 -14.13
CA GLU A 198 -7.97 0.03 -14.54
C GLU A 198 -7.24 0.65 -13.34
N SER A 199 -7.95 0.89 -12.21
CA SER A 199 -7.32 1.42 -11.00
C SER A 199 -6.31 0.46 -10.35
N PHE A 200 -6.42 -0.84 -10.66
CA PHE A 200 -5.50 -1.89 -10.23
C PHE A 200 -4.42 -2.21 -11.28
N GLN A 201 -4.46 -1.59 -12.46
CA GLN A 201 -3.40 -1.76 -13.45
C GLN A 201 -2.13 -0.99 -13.05
N PRO A 202 -0.92 -1.49 -13.39
CA PRO A 202 0.30 -0.74 -13.18
C PRO A 202 0.27 0.60 -13.91
N LEU A 203 0.82 1.65 -13.29
CA LEU A 203 1.01 2.93 -13.99
C LEU A 203 1.82 2.76 -15.30
N PRO A 204 1.55 3.57 -16.34
CA PRO A 204 2.28 3.50 -17.60
C PRO A 204 3.80 3.56 -17.39
N GLY A 205 4.51 2.59 -17.98
CA GLY A 205 5.97 2.47 -17.90
C GLY A 205 6.49 1.68 -16.69
N ASN A 206 5.67 1.39 -15.67
CA ASN A 206 6.11 0.60 -14.51
C ASN A 206 6.47 -0.85 -14.88
N VAL A 207 5.71 -1.46 -15.80
CA VAL A 207 6.04 -2.79 -16.35
C VAL A 207 7.41 -2.79 -17.01
N ASP A 208 7.71 -1.77 -17.84
CA ASP A 208 9.02 -1.64 -18.49
C ASP A 208 10.15 -1.41 -17.48
N ALA A 209 9.89 -0.66 -16.41
CA ALA A 209 10.85 -0.41 -15.34
C ALA A 209 11.17 -1.68 -14.54
N VAL A 210 10.20 -2.56 -14.35
CA VAL A 210 10.33 -3.82 -13.59
C VAL A 210 10.93 -4.96 -14.44
N LYS A 211 10.69 -4.96 -15.76
CA LYS A 211 11.13 -6.00 -16.69
C LYS A 211 12.59 -6.48 -16.55
N PRO A 212 13.61 -5.62 -16.30
CA PRO A 212 14.99 -6.05 -16.13
C PRO A 212 15.26 -6.82 -14.83
N TYR A 213 14.31 -6.83 -13.91
CA TYR A 213 14.45 -7.34 -12.54
C TYR A 213 13.52 -8.52 -12.24
N LEU A 214 12.73 -9.00 -13.22
CA LEU A 214 11.71 -10.05 -13.01
C LEU A 214 12.26 -11.30 -12.33
N ASP A 215 13.41 -11.82 -12.79
CA ASP A 215 14.03 -13.01 -12.17
C ASP A 215 14.37 -12.76 -10.70
N LYS A 216 14.95 -11.60 -10.39
CA LYS A 216 15.32 -11.25 -9.02
C LYS A 216 14.10 -11.08 -8.12
N ILE A 217 13.03 -10.50 -8.64
CA ILE A 217 11.78 -10.30 -7.90
C ILE A 217 11.12 -11.65 -7.67
N LYS A 218 11.10 -12.53 -8.69
CA LYS A 218 10.61 -13.91 -8.55
C LYS A 218 11.40 -14.67 -7.48
N ASP A 219 12.71 -14.54 -7.43
CA ASP A 219 13.55 -15.17 -6.40
C ASP A 219 13.25 -14.69 -4.97
N LEU A 220 12.62 -13.51 -4.79
CA LEU A 220 12.19 -13.04 -3.47
C LEU A 220 10.91 -13.72 -2.96
N PHE A 221 10.05 -14.19 -3.87
CA PHE A 221 8.71 -14.71 -3.58
C PHE A 221 8.55 -16.19 -3.91
N GLY A 222 9.47 -16.76 -4.68
CA GLY A 222 9.46 -18.16 -5.07
C GLY A 222 9.93 -19.04 -3.92
N ASP A 223 9.09 -20.01 -3.56
CA ASP A 223 9.50 -21.15 -2.74
C ASP A 223 10.68 -21.87 -3.39
N ASP A 224 11.57 -22.38 -2.55
CA ASP A 224 12.63 -23.33 -2.86
C ASP A 224 12.08 -24.63 -3.52
N GLU A 225 11.57 -24.58 -4.75
CA GLU A 225 11.41 -25.75 -5.65
C GLU A 225 12.79 -26.22 -6.18
N THR A 226 13.81 -26.14 -5.34
CA THR A 226 14.94 -27.06 -5.42
C THR A 226 14.86 -27.98 -4.21
N ASP A 227 13.95 -28.95 -4.27
CA ASP A 227 14.12 -30.23 -3.61
C ASP A 227 15.11 -31.06 -4.46
N PRO A 228 16.41 -31.18 -4.11
CA PRO A 228 17.30 -32.14 -4.75
C PRO A 228 17.04 -33.60 -4.31
N GLY A 229 15.92 -33.90 -3.64
CA GLY A 229 15.66 -35.18 -2.97
C GLY A 229 14.68 -36.15 -3.66
N SER A 230 13.82 -35.72 -4.58
CA SER A 230 12.81 -36.59 -5.20
C SER A 230 13.31 -37.29 -6.47
N GLY A 231 14.42 -38.02 -6.35
CA GLY A 231 15.08 -38.64 -7.50
C GLY A 231 15.97 -39.84 -7.20
N GLN A 232 15.52 -40.84 -6.43
CA GLN A 232 15.89 -42.22 -6.77
C GLN A 232 15.02 -43.31 -6.13
N LYS A 233 14.24 -43.93 -7.01
CA LYS A 233 13.62 -45.24 -6.83
C LYS A 233 14.64 -46.33 -7.20
N PRO A 234 14.82 -47.39 -6.41
CA PRO A 234 15.01 -48.72 -6.95
C PRO A 234 13.66 -49.43 -7.16
#